data_AF-A0AAV5I3M8-F1
#
_entry.id   AF-A0AAV5I3M8-F1
#
_cell.length_a   1.000
_cell.length_b   1.000
_cell.length_c   1.000
_cell.angle_alpha   90.00
_cell.angle_beta   90.00
_cell.angle_gamma   90.00
#
_symmetry.space_group_name_H-M   'P 1'
#
loop_
_entity.id
_entity.type
_entity.pdbx_description
1 polymer ?
#
loop_
_entity_poly.entity_id
_entity_poly.type
_entity_poly.pdbx_seq_one_letter_code
_entity_poly.pdbx_strand_id
1 'polypeptide(L)'
;MVQIKEFRIVMPISLEEYQVAQMYMVMKMQRQNTSGSEGVEVLVNRPFEDDVYGKGWYTSKVYRFQSKAPAWLTALAPKDALVMLEEAWNAYPRCKTGMQFPYVELCVIKCPYFSNFSLTIETVHRADRGQSENVHCLSKEQLAARQVETIDIASAATDYWSYAIGSNTLDLSNFKSMKTARGPLLNGWQVGNLILALIQERPNVFPLFVCICISRVA
;
A
#
# COMPACT_ATOMS: atom_id res chain seq x y z
N MET A 1 -12.90 9.60 16.70
CA MET A 1 -11.95 10.66 16.26
C MET A 1 -11.26 10.17 15.00
N VAL A 2 -11.12 11.00 13.96
CA VAL A 2 -10.52 10.56 12.68
C VAL A 2 -9.02 10.83 12.68
N GLN A 3 -8.20 9.78 12.50
CA GLN A 3 -6.75 9.94 12.30
C GLN A 3 -6.41 9.78 10.82
N ILE A 4 -5.62 10.71 10.27
CA ILE A 4 -5.18 10.68 8.88
C ILE A 4 -3.65 10.56 8.86
N LYS A 5 -3.15 9.48 8.27
CA LYS A 5 -1.72 9.26 8.03
C LYS A 5 -1.47 9.02 6.55
N GLU A 6 -0.46 9.69 6.00
CA GLU A 6 -0.01 9.52 4.62
C GLU A 6 1.37 8.88 4.62
N PHE A 7 1.47 7.68 4.04
CA PHE A 7 2.75 7.01 3.85
C PHE A 7 3.25 7.24 2.43
N ARG A 8 4.50 7.70 2.34
CA ARG A 8 5.20 8.02 1.12
C ARG A 8 6.25 6.95 0.85
N ILE A 9 5.97 6.02 -0.07
CA ILE A 9 6.89 4.92 -0.39
C ILE A 9 7.48 5.16 -1.78
N VAL A 10 8.80 5.36 -1.82
CA VAL A 10 9.56 5.45 -3.07
C VAL A 10 10.03 4.05 -3.46
N MET A 11 9.92 3.69 -4.74
CA MET A 11 10.28 2.36 -5.26
C MET A 11 11.13 2.47 -6.54
N PRO A 12 12.17 1.65 -6.73
CA PRO A 12 13.07 1.72 -7.90
C PRO A 12 12.50 0.97 -9.13
N ILE A 13 11.21 1.12 -9.41
CA ILE A 13 10.48 0.47 -10.52
C ILE A 13 9.48 1.45 -11.14
N SER A 14 9.04 1.21 -12.38
CA SER A 14 8.03 2.06 -13.04
C SER A 14 6.61 1.80 -12.54
N LEU A 15 5.65 2.65 -12.94
CA LEU A 15 4.22 2.46 -12.65
C LEU A 15 3.69 1.15 -13.24
N GLU A 16 4.07 0.86 -14.48
CA GLU A 16 3.65 -0.34 -15.22
C GLU A 16 4.22 -1.61 -14.57
N GLU A 17 5.50 -1.57 -14.18
CA GLU A 17 6.12 -2.68 -13.46
C GLU A 17 5.49 -2.92 -12.09
N TYR A 18 5.15 -1.85 -11.37
CA TYR A 18 4.51 -1.96 -10.08
C TYR A 18 3.10 -2.56 -10.17
N GLN A 19 2.32 -2.20 -11.18
CA GLN A 19 0.99 -2.80 -11.38
C GLN A 19 1.07 -4.32 -11.45
N VAL A 20 2.04 -4.86 -12.20
CA VAL A 20 2.27 -6.31 -12.30
C VAL A 20 2.85 -6.87 -11.00
N ALA A 21 3.83 -6.19 -10.40
CA ALA A 21 4.49 -6.63 -9.19
C ALA A 21 3.55 -6.66 -7.97
N GLN A 22 2.70 -5.66 -7.80
CA GLN A 22 1.72 -5.56 -6.73
C GLN A 22 0.73 -6.73 -6.80
N MET A 23 0.17 -7.01 -7.98
CA MET A 23 -0.74 -8.14 -8.16
C MET A 23 -0.06 -9.47 -7.83
N TYR A 24 1.17 -9.68 -8.31
CA TYR A 24 1.96 -10.86 -7.98
C TYR A 24 2.20 -10.98 -6.46
N MET A 25 2.59 -9.89 -5.80
CA MET A 25 2.87 -9.86 -4.36
C MET A 25 1.62 -10.10 -3.54
N VAL A 26 0.46 -9.53 -3.91
CA VAL A 26 -0.83 -9.80 -3.27
C VAL A 26 -1.17 -11.28 -3.37
N MET A 27 -1.10 -11.87 -4.57
CA MET A 27 -1.39 -13.30 -4.77
C MET A 27 -0.42 -14.21 -4.00
N LYS A 28 0.87 -13.88 -4.00
CA LYS A 28 1.89 -14.61 -3.25
C LYS A 28 1.64 -14.53 -1.74
N MET A 29 1.37 -13.33 -1.23
CA MET A 29 1.11 -13.10 0.20
C MET A 29 -0.17 -13.81 0.64
N GLN A 30 -1.23 -13.78 -0.16
CA GLN A 30 -2.45 -14.54 0.10
C GLN A 30 -2.15 -16.05 0.19
N ARG A 31 -1.43 -16.61 -0.78
CA ARG A 31 -1.05 -18.03 -0.76
C ARG A 31 -0.23 -18.41 0.48
N GLN A 32 0.68 -17.54 0.92
CA GLN A 32 1.52 -17.79 2.09
C GLN A 32 0.76 -17.65 3.42
N ASN A 33 -0.29 -16.84 3.45
CA ASN A 33 -1.02 -16.52 4.67
C ASN A 33 -2.34 -17.27 4.85
N THR A 34 -2.80 -17.98 3.81
CA THR A 34 -3.99 -18.82 3.88
C THR A 34 -3.61 -20.25 4.27
N SER A 35 -4.17 -20.71 5.40
CA SER A 35 -3.99 -22.05 5.94
C SER A 35 -5.33 -22.56 6.47
N GLY A 36 -5.86 -23.67 5.96
CA GLY A 36 -7.05 -24.34 6.50
C GLY A 36 -8.20 -23.40 6.87
N SER A 37 -8.33 -23.07 8.16
CA SER A 37 -9.37 -22.22 8.75
C SER A 37 -9.05 -20.72 8.87
N GLU A 38 -7.83 -20.30 8.55
CA GLU A 38 -7.35 -18.92 8.69
C GLU A 38 -6.77 -18.36 7.39
N GLY A 39 -6.80 -17.04 7.25
CA GLY A 39 -6.26 -16.33 6.09
C GLY A 39 -7.29 -15.51 5.34
N VAL A 40 -7.13 -15.45 4.02
CA VAL A 40 -7.89 -14.55 3.14
C VAL A 40 -8.86 -15.36 2.29
N GLU A 41 -10.15 -15.05 2.42
CA GLU A 41 -11.23 -15.62 1.63
C GLU A 41 -11.76 -14.55 0.68
N VAL A 42 -11.73 -14.80 -0.63
CA VAL A 42 -12.27 -13.87 -1.63
C VAL A 42 -13.75 -14.18 -1.84
N LEU A 43 -14.64 -13.28 -1.42
CA LEU A 43 -16.09 -13.44 -1.55
C LEU A 43 -16.58 -13.02 -2.94
N VAL A 44 -16.08 -11.88 -3.42
CA VAL A 44 -16.50 -11.29 -4.69
C VAL A 44 -15.25 -10.83 -5.44
N ASN A 45 -15.23 -11.09 -6.74
CA ASN A 45 -14.17 -10.66 -7.63
C ASN A 45 -14.78 -10.37 -9.01
N ARG A 46 -15.09 -9.11 -9.31
CA ARG A 46 -15.81 -8.74 -10.54
C ARG A 46 -15.36 -7.40 -11.10
N PRO A 47 -15.47 -7.18 -12.42
CA PRO A 47 -15.35 -5.84 -12.98
C PRO A 47 -16.48 -4.92 -12.49
N PHE A 48 -16.21 -3.62 -12.47
CA PHE A 48 -17.23 -2.59 -12.30
C PHE A 48 -16.97 -1.43 -13.27
N GLU A 49 -18.02 -0.67 -13.53
CA GLU A 49 -17.98 0.58 -14.29
C GLU A 49 -18.77 1.61 -13.50
N ASP A 50 -18.19 2.79 -13.31
CA ASP A 50 -18.74 3.88 -12.52
C ASP A 50 -18.50 5.21 -13.23
N ASP A 51 -19.45 6.13 -13.14
CA ASP A 51 -19.41 7.41 -13.86
C ASP A 51 -18.25 8.32 -13.40
N VAL A 52 -17.81 8.18 -12.14
CA VAL A 52 -16.75 8.97 -11.52
C VAL A 52 -15.42 8.23 -11.54
N TYR A 53 -15.44 6.93 -11.23
CA TYR A 53 -14.23 6.12 -11.11
C TYR A 53 -13.82 5.41 -12.41
N GLY A 54 -14.68 5.42 -13.43
CA GLY A 54 -14.44 4.73 -14.70
C GLY A 54 -14.55 3.21 -14.56
N LYS A 55 -13.79 2.50 -15.40
CA LYS A 55 -13.74 1.03 -15.37
C LYS A 55 -12.72 0.56 -14.34
N GLY A 56 -13.08 -0.46 -13.59
CA GLY A 56 -12.21 -1.00 -12.56
C GLY A 56 -12.57 -2.42 -12.16
N TRP A 57 -11.95 -2.85 -11.07
CA TRP A 57 -12.16 -4.15 -10.48
C TRP A 57 -12.57 -4.01 -9.01
N TYR A 58 -13.65 -4.67 -8.65
CA TYR A 58 -14.17 -4.72 -7.29
C TYR A 58 -13.83 -6.08 -6.69
N THR A 59 -13.22 -6.06 -5.52
CA THR A 59 -13.00 -7.26 -4.72
C THR A 59 -13.55 -7.09 -3.31
N SER A 60 -14.19 -8.14 -2.80
CA SER A 60 -14.58 -8.24 -1.41
C SER A 60 -13.90 -9.45 -0.81
N LYS A 61 -13.23 -9.26 0.33
CA LYS A 61 -12.48 -10.31 1.00
C LYS A 61 -12.80 -10.35 2.49
N VAL A 62 -12.77 -11.53 3.06
CA VAL A 62 -12.83 -11.74 4.50
C VAL A 62 -11.46 -12.21 4.97
N TYR A 63 -10.92 -11.51 5.95
CA TYR A 63 -9.70 -11.91 6.63
C TYR A 63 -10.05 -12.49 8.00
N ARG A 64 -9.51 -13.67 8.29
CA ARG A 64 -9.63 -14.35 9.60
C ARG A 64 -8.24 -14.42 10.22
N PHE A 65 -8.01 -13.64 11.27
CA PHE A 65 -6.67 -13.43 11.87
C PHE A 65 -6.48 -14.09 13.24
N GLN A 66 -7.21 -15.17 13.54
CA GLN A 66 -7.27 -15.71 14.91
C GLN A 66 -5.88 -16.01 15.51
N SER A 67 -4.96 -16.65 14.77
CA SER A 67 -3.59 -16.90 15.24
C SER A 67 -2.62 -15.73 15.08
N LYS A 68 -3.00 -14.69 14.33
CA LYS A 68 -2.14 -13.53 14.00
C LYS A 68 -2.46 -12.28 14.82
N ALA A 69 -3.55 -12.30 15.57
CA ALA A 69 -3.91 -11.23 16.47
C ALA A 69 -3.02 -11.25 17.73
N PRO A 70 -2.69 -10.09 18.32
CA PRO A 70 -1.96 -10.03 19.58
C PRO A 70 -2.64 -10.83 20.69
N ALA A 71 -1.86 -11.50 21.55
CA ALA A 71 -2.38 -12.39 22.60
C ALA A 71 -3.38 -11.71 23.55
N TRP A 72 -3.16 -10.43 23.87
CA TRP A 72 -4.09 -9.66 24.71
C TRP A 72 -5.45 -9.45 24.04
N LEU A 73 -5.48 -9.31 22.70
CA LEU A 73 -6.71 -9.10 21.95
C LEU A 73 -7.49 -10.42 21.84
N THR A 74 -6.80 -11.53 21.59
CA THR A 74 -7.42 -12.86 21.55
C THR A 74 -7.96 -13.31 22.91
N ALA A 75 -7.42 -12.78 24.01
CA ALA A 75 -7.91 -13.08 25.37
C ALA A 75 -9.21 -12.33 25.71
N LEU A 76 -9.45 -11.18 25.09
CA LEU A 76 -10.58 -10.30 25.41
C LEU A 76 -11.70 -10.36 24.37
N ALA A 77 -11.37 -10.59 23.10
CA ALA A 77 -12.29 -10.48 22.00
C ALA A 77 -12.82 -11.86 21.55
N PRO A 78 -14.13 -12.00 21.27
CA PRO A 78 -14.66 -13.24 20.71
C PRO A 78 -14.09 -13.50 19.31
N LYS A 79 -14.11 -14.76 18.86
CA LYS A 79 -13.53 -15.17 17.57
C LYS A 79 -14.05 -14.35 16.38
N ASP A 80 -15.32 -13.94 16.43
CA ASP A 80 -15.97 -13.13 15.38
C ASP A 80 -15.44 -11.69 15.33
N ALA A 81 -14.88 -11.17 16.43
CA ALA A 81 -14.25 -9.85 16.47
C ALA A 81 -12.86 -9.82 15.78
N LEU A 82 -12.31 -10.99 15.44
CA LEU A 82 -11.05 -11.14 14.71
C LEU A 82 -11.26 -11.37 13.20
N VAL A 83 -12.48 -11.10 12.74
CA VAL A 83 -12.87 -11.15 11.33
C VAL A 83 -12.91 -9.73 10.80
N MET A 84 -12.19 -9.48 9.71
CA MET A 84 -12.20 -8.20 9.00
C MET A 84 -12.79 -8.39 7.61
N LEU A 85 -13.70 -7.51 7.21
CA LEU A 85 -14.22 -7.41 5.86
C LEU A 85 -13.45 -6.32 5.12
N GLU A 86 -12.84 -6.66 4.00
CA GLU A 86 -12.26 -5.73 3.05
C GLU A 86 -13.17 -5.58 1.84
N GLU A 87 -13.40 -4.34 1.45
CA GLU A 87 -13.96 -3.95 0.16
C GLU A 87 -12.93 -3.10 -0.55
N ALA A 88 -12.48 -3.52 -1.73
CA ALA A 88 -11.49 -2.79 -2.52
C ALA A 88 -12.00 -2.50 -3.94
N TRP A 89 -11.83 -1.25 -4.35
CA TRP A 89 -12.12 -0.70 -5.68
C TRP A 89 -10.81 -0.27 -6.32
N ASN A 90 -10.35 -1.07 -7.27
CA ASN A 90 -9.14 -0.80 -8.03
C ASN A 90 -9.55 -0.21 -9.37
N ALA A 91 -9.38 1.10 -9.54
CA ALA A 91 -9.81 1.82 -10.74
C ALA A 91 -8.61 2.39 -11.49
N TYR A 92 -8.65 2.27 -12.82
CA TYR A 92 -7.67 2.85 -13.71
C TYR A 92 -8.34 3.55 -14.90
N PRO A 93 -8.04 4.84 -15.17
CA PRO A 93 -7.58 5.93 -14.28
C PRO A 93 -8.74 6.60 -13.52
N ARG A 94 -8.46 7.32 -12.42
CA ARG A 94 -9.48 8.08 -11.65
C ARG A 94 -9.66 9.49 -12.21
N CYS A 95 -10.90 9.91 -12.42
CA CYS A 95 -11.27 11.30 -12.65
C CYS A 95 -12.14 11.80 -11.48
N LYS A 96 -11.52 12.38 -10.45
CA LYS A 96 -12.26 13.13 -9.43
C LYS A 96 -12.10 14.62 -9.72
N THR A 97 -13.22 15.34 -9.84
CA THR A 97 -13.26 16.82 -9.98
C THR A 97 -12.38 17.39 -11.10
N GLY A 98 -12.36 16.76 -12.28
CA GLY A 98 -11.64 17.27 -13.46
C GLY A 98 -10.11 17.10 -13.44
N MET A 99 -9.52 16.52 -12.38
CA MET A 99 -8.13 16.11 -12.36
C MET A 99 -8.00 14.61 -12.69
N GLN A 100 -7.23 14.31 -13.73
CA GLN A 100 -6.96 12.94 -14.14
C GLN A 100 -5.78 12.40 -13.33
N PHE A 101 -6.05 11.43 -12.46
CA PHE A 101 -5.02 10.71 -11.71
C PHE A 101 -4.79 9.36 -12.38
N PRO A 102 -3.53 9.00 -12.70
CA PRO A 102 -3.27 7.82 -13.50
C PRO A 102 -3.71 6.55 -12.78
N TYR A 103 -3.47 6.38 -11.48
CA TYR A 103 -3.84 5.13 -10.76
C TYR A 103 -4.31 5.41 -9.34
N VAL A 104 -5.52 4.99 -8.99
CA VAL A 104 -6.04 5.11 -7.61
C VAL A 104 -6.74 3.83 -7.16
N GLU A 105 -6.38 3.37 -5.97
CA GLU A 105 -7.02 2.24 -5.31
C GLU A 105 -7.68 2.72 -4.03
N LEU A 106 -8.92 2.31 -3.80
CA LEU A 106 -9.63 2.57 -2.55
C LEU A 106 -9.93 1.23 -1.89
N CYS A 107 -9.47 1.06 -0.66
CA CYS A 107 -9.73 -0.11 0.15
C CYS A 107 -10.36 0.33 1.47
N VAL A 108 -11.45 -0.32 1.86
CA VAL A 108 -12.16 -0.07 3.10
C VAL A 108 -12.19 -1.37 3.89
N ILE A 109 -11.60 -1.36 5.08
CA ILE A 109 -11.57 -2.49 6.01
C ILE A 109 -12.47 -2.17 7.19
N LYS A 110 -13.44 -3.04 7.43
CA LYS A 110 -14.42 -2.93 8.53
C LYS A 110 -14.34 -4.17 9.41
N CYS A 111 -14.61 -4.01 10.70
CA CYS A 111 -14.83 -5.14 11.59
C CYS A 111 -16.34 -5.26 11.84
N PRO A 112 -17.01 -6.36 11.45
CA PRO A 112 -18.44 -6.52 11.69
C PRO A 112 -18.83 -6.43 13.16
N TYR A 113 -17.92 -6.83 14.06
CA TYR A 113 -18.14 -6.76 15.51
C TYR A 113 -18.03 -5.33 16.06
N PHE A 114 -17.11 -4.52 15.52
CA PHE A 114 -16.90 -3.13 15.92
C PHE A 114 -17.47 -2.19 14.85
N SER A 115 -18.76 -1.89 14.94
CA SER A 115 -19.48 -1.07 13.95
C SER A 115 -18.89 0.32 13.71
N ASN A 116 -18.23 0.90 14.71
CA ASN A 116 -17.58 2.21 14.62
C ASN A 116 -16.14 2.13 14.07
N PHE A 117 -15.56 0.93 13.94
CA PHE A 117 -14.22 0.74 13.41
C PHE A 117 -14.25 0.64 11.89
N SER A 118 -13.65 1.64 11.23
CA SER A 118 -13.40 1.62 9.80
C SER A 118 -11.99 2.13 9.51
N LEU A 119 -11.29 1.39 8.66
CA LEU A 119 -9.98 1.75 8.13
C LEU A 119 -10.10 1.93 6.63
N THR A 120 -9.94 3.16 6.16
CA THR A 120 -9.96 3.47 4.73
C THR A 120 -8.54 3.75 4.27
N ILE A 121 -8.11 3.03 3.24
CA ILE A 121 -6.81 3.14 2.60
C ILE A 121 -7.05 3.63 1.18
N GLU A 122 -6.67 4.87 0.88
CA GLU A 122 -6.66 5.40 -0.47
C GLU A 122 -5.21 5.47 -0.96
N THR A 123 -4.92 4.80 -2.07
CA THR A 123 -3.57 4.74 -2.65
C THR A 123 -3.52 5.49 -3.97
N VAL A 124 -2.58 6.41 -4.13
CA VAL A 124 -2.29 7.10 -5.39
C VAL A 124 -0.89 6.72 -5.85
N HIS A 125 -0.77 6.26 -7.10
CA HIS A 125 0.53 5.93 -7.69
C HIS A 125 0.97 7.05 -8.65
N ARG A 126 2.19 7.58 -8.47
CA ARG A 126 2.78 8.62 -9.36
C ARG A 126 4.26 8.38 -9.63
N ALA A 127 4.74 8.88 -10.76
CA ALA A 127 6.15 8.81 -11.13
C ALA A 127 6.90 10.11 -10.77
N ASP A 128 6.85 10.54 -9.51
CA ASP A 128 7.31 11.87 -9.06
C ASP A 128 8.18 11.85 -7.79
N ARG A 129 8.62 10.66 -7.35
CA ARG A 129 9.44 10.49 -6.13
C ARG A 129 8.78 11.01 -4.84
N GLY A 130 7.46 11.15 -4.81
CA GLY A 130 6.73 11.61 -3.60
C GLY A 130 6.83 13.09 -3.30
N GLN A 131 7.09 13.89 -4.34
CA GLN A 131 7.18 15.35 -4.25
C GLN A 131 5.83 16.05 -4.38
N SER A 132 4.83 15.41 -5.00
CA SER A 132 3.49 16.01 -5.11
C SER A 132 2.84 16.17 -3.75
N GLU A 133 2.40 17.38 -3.45
CA GLU A 133 1.62 17.66 -2.26
C GLU A 133 0.11 17.45 -2.48
N ASN A 134 -0.57 17.04 -1.41
CA ASN A 134 -2.02 16.85 -1.35
C ASN A 134 -2.62 16.06 -2.53
N VAL A 135 -1.99 14.95 -2.93
CA VAL A 135 -2.43 14.12 -4.07
C VAL A 135 -3.82 13.50 -3.89
N HIS A 136 -4.30 13.42 -2.65
CA HIS A 136 -5.64 12.92 -2.30
C HIS A 136 -6.71 14.01 -2.35
N CYS A 137 -6.35 15.25 -2.67
CA CYS A 137 -7.26 16.41 -2.69
C CYS A 137 -8.02 16.58 -1.36
N LEU A 138 -7.30 16.44 -0.24
CA LEU A 138 -7.85 16.65 1.10
C LEU A 138 -8.26 18.11 1.31
N SER A 139 -9.28 18.32 2.15
CA SER A 139 -9.66 19.67 2.60
C SER A 139 -8.52 20.30 3.42
N LYS A 140 -8.59 21.62 3.65
CA LYS A 140 -7.57 22.33 4.44
C LYS A 140 -7.47 21.77 5.87
N GLU A 141 -8.61 21.44 6.46
CA GLU A 141 -8.71 20.88 7.81
C GLU A 141 -8.12 19.47 7.88
N GLN A 142 -8.44 18.62 6.89
CA GLN A 142 -7.88 17.27 6.78
C GLN A 142 -6.37 17.31 6.53
N LEU A 143 -5.92 18.20 5.65
CA LEU A 143 -4.51 18.37 5.33
C LEU A 143 -3.70 18.86 6.54
N ALA A 144 -4.28 19.73 7.38
CA ALA A 144 -3.67 20.17 8.63
C ALA A 144 -3.60 19.07 9.70
N ALA A 145 -4.57 18.15 9.72
CA ALA A 145 -4.59 17.00 10.63
C ALA A 145 -3.74 15.82 10.14
N ARG A 146 -3.34 15.80 8.86
CA ARG A 146 -2.58 14.72 8.22
C ARG A 146 -1.16 14.65 8.76
N GLN A 147 -0.73 13.46 9.16
CA GLN A 147 0.67 13.17 9.42
C GLN A 147 1.28 12.49 8.19
N VAL A 148 2.43 12.99 7.72
CA VAL A 148 3.12 12.43 6.55
C VAL A 148 4.38 11.70 7.02
N GLU A 149 4.57 10.48 6.55
CA GLU A 149 5.71 9.63 6.87
C GLU A 149 6.31 9.05 5.59
N THR A 150 7.62 9.26 5.39
CA THR A 150 8.34 8.69 4.24
C THR A 150 8.99 7.37 4.64
N ILE A 151 8.67 6.31 3.92
CA ILE A 151 9.18 4.97 4.15
C ILE A 151 10.37 4.73 3.22
N ASP A 152 11.55 4.50 3.80
CA ASP A 152 12.72 4.02 3.07
C ASP A 152 12.82 2.49 3.14
N ILE A 153 12.55 1.85 2.00
CA ILE A 153 12.60 0.38 1.87
C ILE A 153 14.02 -0.20 1.99
N ALA A 154 15.07 0.63 1.88
CA ALA A 154 16.45 0.21 2.07
C ALA A 154 16.96 0.44 3.50
N SER A 155 16.13 1.02 4.38
CA SER A 155 16.52 1.30 5.75
C SER A 155 16.73 0.01 6.54
N ALA A 156 17.86 -0.08 7.25
CA ALA A 156 18.14 -1.15 8.20
C ALA A 156 17.57 -0.87 9.60
N ALA A 157 16.83 0.23 9.78
CA ALA A 157 16.21 0.56 11.06
C ALA A 157 15.19 -0.52 11.45
N THR A 158 15.32 -1.04 12.67
CA THR A 158 14.34 -1.95 13.24
C THR A 158 13.32 -1.15 14.03
N ASP A 159 12.05 -1.43 13.78
CA ASP A 159 10.93 -0.82 14.48
C ASP A 159 10.05 -1.89 15.16
N TYR A 160 8.98 -1.44 15.81
CA TYR A 160 8.02 -2.37 16.44
C TYR A 160 7.46 -3.39 15.43
N TRP A 161 7.25 -3.00 14.17
CA TRP A 161 6.71 -3.88 13.14
C TRP A 161 7.71 -4.95 12.71
N SER A 162 9.00 -4.65 12.72
CA SER A 162 10.09 -5.61 12.51
C SER A 162 10.08 -6.73 13.56
N TYR A 163 9.76 -6.39 14.81
CA TYR A 163 9.54 -7.38 15.88
C TYR A 163 8.20 -8.13 15.70
N ALA A 164 7.11 -7.43 15.40
CA ALA A 164 5.77 -7.99 15.40
C ALA A 164 5.47 -8.91 14.19
N ILE A 165 6.01 -8.59 13.01
CA ILE A 165 5.74 -9.29 11.75
C ILE A 165 6.98 -10.08 11.27
N GLY A 166 8.14 -9.85 11.89
CA GLY A 166 9.42 -10.42 11.51
C GLY A 166 10.15 -9.56 10.48
N SER A 167 11.48 -9.51 10.58
CA SER A 167 12.33 -8.82 9.62
C SER A 167 12.50 -9.66 8.36
N ASN A 168 12.38 -9.04 7.18
CA ASN A 168 12.80 -9.68 5.94
C ASN A 168 14.33 -9.90 5.98
N THR A 169 14.79 -11.09 5.59
CA THR A 169 16.23 -11.40 5.51
C THR A 169 16.91 -10.74 4.30
N LEU A 170 16.13 -10.16 3.38
CA LEU A 170 16.64 -9.53 2.18
C LEU A 170 17.09 -8.09 2.46
N ASP A 171 18.40 -7.88 2.46
CA ASP A 171 19.00 -6.55 2.55
C ASP A 171 19.10 -5.90 1.15
N LEU A 172 18.28 -4.86 0.92
CA LEU A 172 18.27 -4.14 -0.35
C LEU A 172 19.52 -3.27 -0.58
N SER A 173 20.30 -2.99 0.46
CA SER A 173 21.59 -2.30 0.36
C SER A 173 22.70 -3.20 -0.20
N ASN A 174 22.46 -4.51 -0.24
CA ASN A 174 23.37 -5.51 -0.80
C ASN A 174 22.77 -6.30 -1.98
N PHE A 175 21.46 -6.21 -2.19
CA PHE A 175 20.78 -6.92 -3.26
C PHE A 175 21.00 -6.29 -4.64
N LYS A 176 21.32 -7.12 -5.63
CA LYS A 176 21.32 -6.76 -7.04
C LYS A 176 20.49 -7.75 -7.85
N SER A 177 19.52 -7.23 -8.61
CA SER A 177 18.69 -8.05 -9.50
C SER A 177 19.52 -8.61 -10.65
N MET A 178 19.54 -9.94 -10.82
CA MET A 178 20.24 -10.56 -11.96
C MET A 178 19.60 -10.21 -13.32
N LYS A 179 18.26 -10.06 -13.36
CA LYS A 179 17.54 -9.79 -14.62
C LYS A 179 17.63 -8.35 -15.06
N THR A 180 17.55 -7.42 -14.11
CA THR A 180 17.46 -5.98 -14.41
C THR A 180 18.70 -5.20 -14.03
N ALA A 181 19.65 -5.81 -13.31
CA ALA A 181 20.83 -5.16 -12.74
C ALA A 181 20.55 -4.02 -11.76
N ARG A 182 19.29 -3.83 -11.32
CA ARG A 182 18.91 -2.83 -10.31
C ARG A 182 19.43 -3.18 -8.92
N GLY A 183 19.74 -2.15 -8.14
CA GLY A 183 20.39 -2.28 -6.84
C GLY A 183 21.91 -2.43 -6.95
N PRO A 184 22.64 -2.35 -5.84
CA PRO A 184 22.15 -2.12 -4.47
C PRO A 184 21.56 -0.72 -4.24
N LEU A 185 20.65 -0.60 -3.26
CA LEU A 185 20.07 0.67 -2.83
C LEU A 185 20.92 1.28 -1.71
N LEU A 186 21.79 2.21 -2.08
CA LEU A 186 22.69 2.90 -1.14
C LEU A 186 22.03 4.14 -0.51
N ASN A 187 22.68 4.72 0.50
CA ASN A 187 22.23 5.97 1.11
C ASN A 187 21.97 7.06 0.04
N GLY A 188 20.79 7.66 0.08
CA GLY A 188 20.38 8.70 -0.89
C GLY A 188 19.87 8.15 -2.24
N TRP A 189 19.64 6.85 -2.38
CA TRP A 189 19.14 6.23 -3.62
C TRP A 189 17.83 6.86 -4.13
N GLN A 190 16.99 7.36 -3.23
CA GLN A 190 15.71 8.01 -3.55
C GLN A 190 15.88 9.37 -4.26
N VAL A 191 17.01 10.05 -4.02
CA VAL A 191 17.27 11.41 -4.52
C VAL A 191 17.98 11.40 -5.86
N GLY A 192 18.71 10.33 -6.19
CA GLY A 192 19.31 10.00 -7.50
C GLY A 192 19.67 11.21 -8.37
N ASN A 193 20.92 11.67 -8.28
CA ASN A 193 21.50 12.68 -9.17
C ASN A 193 21.20 12.34 -10.64
N LEU A 194 20.55 13.27 -11.36
CA LEU A 194 20.32 13.20 -12.81
C LEU A 194 21.60 12.83 -13.59
N ILE A 195 22.76 13.23 -13.08
CA ILE A 195 24.08 12.99 -13.69
C ILE A 195 24.50 11.51 -13.63
N LEU A 196 24.18 10.76 -12.56
CA LEU A 196 24.53 9.34 -12.44
C LEU A 196 23.64 8.44 -13.32
N ALA A 197 22.37 8.83 -13.54
CA ALA A 197 21.47 8.16 -14.48
C ALA A 197 21.93 8.33 -15.94
N LEU A 198 22.58 9.45 -16.27
CA LEU A 198 23.17 9.72 -17.59
C LEU A 198 24.46 8.93 -17.82
N ILE A 199 25.27 8.71 -16.80
CA ILE A 199 26.54 7.96 -16.90
C ILE A 199 26.32 6.43 -17.01
N GLN A 200 25.20 5.91 -16.50
CA GLN A 200 24.88 4.47 -16.54
C GLN A 200 24.13 4.01 -17.82
N GLU A 201 24.00 4.84 -18.86
CA GLU A 201 23.29 4.53 -20.12
C GLU A 201 21.95 3.80 -19.94
N ARG A 202 21.17 4.14 -18.90
CA ARG A 202 19.83 3.58 -18.69
C ARG A 202 18.80 4.69 -18.58
N PRO A 203 18.08 5.00 -19.68
CA PRO A 203 17.03 5.99 -19.63
C PRO A 203 15.88 5.45 -18.79
N ASN A 204 15.32 6.29 -17.92
CA ASN A 204 13.98 6.14 -17.35
C ASN A 204 13.74 4.96 -16.40
N VAL A 205 14.22 5.06 -15.16
CA VAL A 205 13.51 4.42 -14.04
C VAL A 205 13.20 5.51 -13.03
N PHE A 206 12.17 6.30 -13.32
CA PHE A 206 11.64 7.26 -12.35
C PHE A 206 11.11 6.46 -11.16
N PRO A 207 11.57 6.77 -9.93
CA PRO A 207 11.08 6.06 -8.77
C PRO A 207 9.57 6.24 -8.66
N LEU A 208 8.86 5.12 -8.65
CA LEU A 208 7.45 5.12 -8.34
C LEU A 208 7.24 5.62 -6.92
N PHE A 209 6.25 6.49 -6.78
CA PHE A 209 5.68 6.92 -5.54
C PHE A 209 4.36 6.18 -5.31
N VAL A 210 4.27 5.50 -4.17
CA VAL A 210 3.02 4.98 -3.63
C VAL A 210 2.65 5.87 -2.45
N CYS A 211 1.62 6.68 -2.64
CA CYS A 211 1.03 7.50 -1.58
C CYS A 211 -0.12 6.73 -0.96
N ILE A 212 -0.01 6.34 0.30
CA ILE A 212 -1.08 5.62 1.00
C ILE A 212 -1.66 6.55 2.06
N CYS A 213 -2.85 7.08 1.82
CA CYS A 213 -3.62 7.81 2.81
C CYS A 213 -4.50 6.85 3.59
N ILE A 214 -4.16 6.66 4.87
CA ILE A 214 -4.93 5.88 5.81
C ILE A 214 -5.76 6.84 6.65
N SER A 215 -7.08 6.75 6.51
CA SER A 215 -8.02 7.40 7.41
C SER A 215 -8.68 6.35 8.30
N ARG A 216 -8.48 6.48 9.62
CA ARG A 216 -9.12 5.64 10.63
C ARG A 216 -10.27 6.40 11.25
N VAL A 217 -11.46 5.85 11.20
CA VAL A 217 -12.59 6.26 12.04
C VAL A 217 -12.70 5.21 13.15
N ALA A 218 -12.62 5.67 14.40
CA ALA A 218 -12.85 4.89 15.62
C ALA A 218 -13.91 5.59 16.45
#